data_AF-A0A845XDM4-F1
#
_entry.id   AF-A0A845XDM4-F1
#
_cell.length_a   1.000
_cell.length_b   1.000
_cell.length_c   1.000
_cell.angle_alpha   90.00
_cell.angle_beta   90.00
_cell.angle_gamma   90.00
#
_symmetry.space_group_name_H-M   'P 1'
#
loop_
_entity.id
_entity.type
_entity.pdbx_description
1 polymer ?
#
loop_
_entity_poly.entity_id
_entity_poly.type
_entity_poly.pdbx_seq_one_letter_code
_entity_poly.pdbx_strand_id
1 'polypeptide(L)' 'MTQQPINKFCPRSGKPIQPDSLTTYREHTVGFCNPGCRNEFAANPDLYPSDRAYFDTLLKENELD' A
#
# COMPACT_ATOMS: atom_id res chain seq x y z
N MET A 1 -7.08 -12.83 11.33
CA MET A 1 -6.37 -13.35 10.13
C MET A 1 -5.79 -12.15 9.42
N THR A 2 -4.47 -11.97 9.42
CA THR A 2 -3.82 -10.88 8.69
C THR A 2 -3.81 -11.25 7.20
N GLN A 3 -4.65 -10.59 6.42
CA GLN A 3 -4.62 -10.74 4.96
C GLN A 3 -3.25 -10.28 4.45
N GLN A 4 -2.66 -11.05 3.54
CA GLN A 4 -1.40 -10.69 2.91
C GLN A 4 -1.54 -9.35 2.18
N PRO A 5 -0.51 -8.50 2.18
CA PRO A 5 -0.55 -7.25 1.43
C PRO A 5 -0.71 -7.51 -0.07
N ILE A 6 -1.56 -6.72 -0.73
CA ILE A 6 -1.83 -6.87 -2.17
C ILE A 6 -0.62 -6.51 -3.04
N ASN A 7 0.35 -5.77 -2.48
CA ASN A 7 1.56 -5.36 -3.17
C ASN A 7 2.82 -6.01 -2.57
N LYS A 8 3.78 -6.32 -3.46
CA LYS A 8 5.11 -6.84 -3.07
C LYS A 8 6.18 -5.74 -2.98
N PHE A 9 5.95 -4.62 -3.65
CA PHE A 9 6.91 -3.52 -3.77
C PHE A 9 6.26 -2.19 -3.36
N CYS A 10 7.07 -1.31 -2.78
CA CYS A 10 6.68 0.02 -2.35
C CYS A 10 6.38 0.90 -3.57
N PRO A 11 5.22 1.58 -3.64
CA PRO A 11 4.84 2.42 -4.79
C PRO A 11 5.83 3.58 -5.05
N ARG A 12 6.50 4.06 -4.00
CA ARG A 12 7.40 5.23 -4.09
C ARG A 12 8.80 4.93 -4.59
N SER A 13 9.32 3.74 -4.28
CA SER A 13 10.76 3.43 -4.49
C SER A 13 11.01 2.12 -5.23
N GLY A 14 9.98 1.28 -5.44
CA GLY A 14 10.12 -0.06 -6.02
C GLY A 14 10.83 -1.07 -5.10
N LYS A 15 11.28 -0.68 -3.91
CA LYS A 15 11.90 -1.60 -2.94
C LYS A 15 10.86 -2.58 -2.37
N PRO A 16 11.27 -3.78 -1.93
CA PRO A 16 10.37 -4.71 -1.24
C PRO A 16 9.68 -4.07 -0.04
N ILE A 17 8.41 -4.43 0.17
CA ILE A 17 7.68 -4.02 1.37
C ILE A 17 8.28 -4.67 2.63
N GLN A 18 8.07 -4.05 3.79
CA GLN A 18 8.49 -4.59 5.08
C GLN A 18 7.29 -4.98 5.95
N PRO A 19 7.36 -6.08 6.74
CA PRO A 19 6.26 -6.52 7.60
C PRO A 19 5.82 -5.52 8.67
N ASP A 20 6.71 -4.63 9.10
CA ASP A 20 6.45 -3.55 10.08
C ASP A 20 5.86 -2.27 9.44
N SER A 21 5.72 -2.29 8.11
CA SER A 21 5.42 -1.14 7.27
C SER A 21 4.12 -1.35 6.48
N LEU A 22 3.16 -2.03 7.11
CA LEU A 22 1.84 -2.32 6.54
C LEU A 22 0.78 -1.33 7.06
N THR A 23 -0.24 -1.09 6.24
CA THR A 23 -1.45 -0.31 6.59
C THR A 23 -2.64 -0.79 5.77
N THR A 24 -3.81 -0.20 5.99
CA THR A 24 -5.04 -0.54 5.28
C THR A 24 -5.38 0.53 4.26
N TYR A 25 -5.72 0.13 3.04
CA TYR A 25 -6.28 0.97 2.01
C TYR A 25 -7.47 0.25 1.37
N ARG A 26 -8.64 0.90 1.34
CA ARG A 26 -9.90 0.30 0.86
C ARG A 26 -10.15 -1.11 1.42
N GLU A 27 -10.04 -1.27 2.74
CA GLU A 27 -10.24 -2.57 3.43
C GLU A 27 -9.19 -3.66 3.14
N HIS A 28 -8.20 -3.38 2.29
CA HIS A 28 -7.11 -4.30 1.97
C HIS A 28 -5.80 -3.89 2.64
N THR A 29 -5.00 -4.89 3.01
CA THR A 29 -3.63 -4.67 3.50
C THR A 29 -2.76 -4.20 2.34
N VAL A 30 -2.02 -3.11 2.53
CA VAL A 30 -0.98 -2.60 1.63
C VAL A 30 0.32 -2.39 2.40
N GLY A 31 1.46 -2.42 1.72
CA GLY A 31 2.78 -2.31 2.33
C GLY A 31 3.67 -1.24 1.71
N PHE A 32 4.61 -0.75 2.52
CA PHE A 32 5.67 0.19 2.13
C PHE A 32 7.05 -0.37 2.51
N CYS A 33 8.11 0.26 1.99
CA CYS A 33 9.49 -0.18 2.24
C CYS A 33 10.05 0.25 3.61
N ASN A 34 9.34 1.12 4.35
CA ASN A 34 9.69 1.52 5.72
C ASN A 34 8.48 2.13 6.45
N PRO A 35 8.52 2.25 7.79
CA PRO A 35 7.41 2.79 8.56
C PRO A 35 7.11 4.26 8.27
N GLY A 36 8.11 5.05 7.85
CA GLY A 36 7.94 6.46 7.50
C GLY A 36 6.99 6.65 6.32
N CYS A 37 7.26 5.98 5.19
CA CYS A 37 6.38 6.02 4.02
C CYS A 37 4.96 5.51 4.35
N ARG A 38 4.88 4.45 5.17
CA ARG A 38 3.59 3.94 5.65
C ARG A 38 2.84 4.98 6.47
N ASN A 39 3.51 5.62 7.42
CA ASN A 39 2.88 6.59 8.33
C ASN A 39 2.41 7.84 7.58
N GLU A 40 3.23 8.34 6.66
CA GLU A 40 2.86 9.44 5.76
C GLU A 40 1.58 9.13 4.97
N PHE A 41 1.54 7.97 4.31
CA PHE A 41 0.36 7.54 3.56
C PHE A 41 -0.85 7.33 4.46
N ALA A 42 -0.69 6.63 5.59
CA ALA A 42 -1.78 6.31 6.51
C ALA A 42 -2.38 7.57 7.16
N ALA A 43 -1.59 8.63 7.34
CA ALA A 43 -2.07 9.89 7.89
C ALA A 43 -2.97 10.64 6.90
N ASN A 44 -2.57 10.72 5.62
CA ASN A 44 -3.31 11.47 4.59
C ASN A 44 -3.11 10.85 3.19
N PRO A 45 -3.84 9.78 2.85
CA PRO A 45 -3.65 9.09 1.57
C PRO A 45 -4.01 9.98 0.36
N ASP A 46 -4.89 10.97 0.52
CA ASP A 46 -5.24 11.94 -0.53
C ASP A 46 -4.06 12.82 -1.00
N LEU A 47 -3.03 12.99 -0.18
CA LEU A 47 -1.81 13.72 -0.57
C LEU A 47 -0.88 12.90 -1.48
N TYR A 48 -1.15 11.61 -1.65
CA TYR A 48 -0.31 10.67 -2.40
C TYR A 48 -1.11 10.01 -3.53
N PRO A 49 -1.55 10.76 -4.55
CA PRO A 49 -2.37 10.22 -5.64
C PRO A 49 -1.64 9.12 -6.43
N SER A 50 -0.31 9.18 -6.54
CA SER A 50 0.49 8.13 -7.17
C SER A 50 0.49 6.82 -6.37
N ASP A 51 0.56 6.90 -5.04
CA ASP A 51 0.47 5.72 -4.18
C ASP A 51 -0.92 5.08 -4.31
N ARG A 52 -1.98 5.90 -4.32
CA ARG A 52 -3.37 5.45 -4.51
C ARG A 52 -3.57 4.80 -5.87
N ALA A 53 -3.15 5.44 -6.95
CA ALA A 53 -3.29 4.91 -8.31
C ALA A 53 -2.60 3.55 -8.46
N TYR A 54 -1.44 3.37 -7.82
CA TYR A 54 -0.76 2.09 -7.78
C TYR A 54 -1.62 1.02 -7.08
N PHE A 55 -2.15 1.32 -5.89
CA PHE A 55 -3.01 0.37 -5.18
C PHE A 55 -4.33 0.10 -5.90
N ASP A 56 -4.96 1.13 -6.48
CA ASP A 56 -6.20 1.01 -7.25
C ASP A 56 -6.00 0.09 -8.47
N THR A 57 -4.84 0.19 -9.14
CA THR A 57 -4.50 -0.72 -10.24
C THR A 57 -4.41 -2.16 -9.75
N LEU A 58 -3.75 -2.40 -8.61
CA LEU A 58 -3.65 -3.75 -8.03
C LEU A 58 -4.99 -4.30 -7.59
N LEU A 59 -5.88 -3.48 -7.02
CA LEU A 59 -7.22 -3.92 -6.66
C LEU A 59 -8.00 -4.39 -7.89
N LYS A 60 -7.96 -3.60 -8.97
CA LYS A 60 -8.58 -3.96 -10.24
C LYS A 60 -7.99 -5.23 -10.86
N GLU A 61 -6.67 -5.38 -10.85
CA GLU A 61 -5.97 -6.55 -11.38
C GLU A 61 -6.29 -7.83 -10.61
N ASN A 62 -6.56 -7.72 -9.31
CA ASN A 62 -6.92 -8.84 -8.45
C ASN A 62 -8.44 -9.06 -8.35
N GLU A 63 -9.26 -8.31 -9.10
CA GLU A 63 -10.72 -8.37 -9.05
C GLU A 63 -11.29 -8.09 -7.63
N LEU A 64 -10.67 -7.15 -6.91
CA LEU A 64 -10.97 -6.76 -5.52
C LEU A 64 -11.62 -5.36 -5.40
N ASP A 65 -12.20 -4.82 -6.48
CA ASP A 65 -12.85 -3.51 -6.49
C ASP A 65 -14.21 -3.48 -5.76
#